data_AF-A0A1X2IAQ4-F1
#
_entry.id   AF-A0A1X2IAQ4-F1
#
_cell.length_a   1.000
_cell.length_b   1.000
_cell.length_c   1.000
_cell.angle_alpha   90.00
_cell.angle_beta   90.00
_cell.angle_gamma   90.00
#
_symmetry.space_group_name_H-M   'P 1'
#
loop_
_entity.id
_entity.type
_entity.pdbx_description
1 polymer ?
#
loop_
_entity_poly.entity_id
_entity_poly.type
_entity_poly.pdbx_seq_one_letter_code
_entity_poly.pdbx_strand_id
1 'polypeptide(L)'
;MPLFHKCVYRIPYALPGLQGTRRPASAVCRHLRTKPHYHSTKHDTPSLELHMPYFDAERFAMLLEKEGFSASQSRAVINALDDVVDESTVNVTDDLVTKAEQQQTITQYKSDFRKLKSDIQRMENNDVEDVKSANERLKADIEKLKKTLQEELVRSQAGVRLDLNLEKGRIRDETVEQHDRLKNTDEKIANEIHALKTQMQGIKMQILRYMIGTITGAGTLVLGYIHFSH
;
A
#
# COMPACT_ATOMS: atom_id res chain seq x y z
N MET A 1 -35.35 -23.26 -19.25
CA MET A 1 -34.71 -21.94 -19.11
C MET A 1 -35.40 -21.14 -18.00
N PRO A 2 -34.84 -21.10 -16.77
CA PRO A 2 -35.12 -20.00 -15.84
C PRO A 2 -33.86 -19.19 -15.55
N LEU A 3 -34.06 -17.89 -15.40
CA LEU A 3 -33.03 -16.87 -15.29
C LEU A 3 -32.26 -16.99 -13.97
N PHE A 4 -30.96 -17.24 -14.05
CA PHE A 4 -30.04 -16.97 -12.94
C PHE A 4 -29.74 -15.49 -12.89
N HIS A 5 -30.33 -14.84 -11.89
CA HIS A 5 -30.03 -13.49 -11.43
C HIS A 5 -28.51 -13.33 -11.23
N LYS A 6 -27.87 -12.53 -12.09
CA LYS A 6 -26.47 -12.12 -11.91
C LYS A 6 -26.39 -11.19 -10.69
N CYS A 7 -25.89 -11.70 -9.57
CA CYS A 7 -25.43 -10.87 -8.46
C CYS A 7 -24.09 -10.24 -8.86
N VAL A 8 -24.16 -9.07 -9.50
CA VAL A 8 -23.01 -8.20 -9.75
C VAL A 8 -22.62 -7.56 -8.43
N TYR A 9 -21.54 -8.03 -7.79
CA TYR A 9 -20.90 -7.26 -6.72
C TYR A 9 -20.22 -6.04 -7.34
N ARG A 10 -20.92 -4.91 -7.30
CA ARG A 10 -20.44 -3.59 -7.70
C ARG A 10 -19.53 -3.05 -6.60
N ILE A 11 -18.22 -2.99 -6.86
CA ILE A 11 -17.25 -2.29 -6.01
C ILE A 11 -17.49 -0.78 -6.17
N PRO A 12 -17.85 -0.01 -5.13
CA PRO A 12 -17.92 1.43 -5.24
C PRO A 12 -16.52 2.03 -5.13
N TYR A 13 -16.09 2.71 -6.19
CA TYR A 13 -14.95 3.62 -6.15
C TYR A 13 -15.30 4.83 -5.27
N ALA A 14 -14.41 5.19 -4.35
CA ALA A 14 -14.48 6.45 -3.61
C ALA A 14 -13.07 7.08 -3.51
N LEU A 15 -12.97 8.32 -3.96
CA LEU A 15 -11.89 9.31 -3.78
C LEU A 15 -12.58 10.68 -3.62
N PRO A 16 -11.97 11.73 -3.02
CA PRO A 16 -10.97 11.78 -1.94
C PRO A 16 -11.36 12.77 -0.81
N GLY A 17 -10.68 12.65 0.35
CA GLY A 17 -10.46 13.79 1.25
C GLY A 17 -11.24 13.80 2.58
N LEU A 18 -10.59 13.36 3.66
CA LEU A 18 -10.47 14.08 4.95
C LEU A 18 -9.72 13.20 5.97
N GLN A 19 -8.89 13.88 6.76
CA GLN A 19 -7.94 13.33 7.72
C GLN A 19 -8.64 12.56 8.85
N GLY A 20 -8.06 11.43 9.28
CA GLY A 20 -8.52 10.73 10.47
C GLY A 20 -7.90 9.35 10.66
N THR A 21 -6.86 9.29 11.50
CA THR A 21 -6.41 8.12 12.29
C THR A 21 -6.28 6.76 11.57
N ARG A 22 -5.02 6.35 11.34
CA ARG A 22 -4.64 4.97 11.02
C ARG A 22 -5.12 4.02 12.12
N ARG A 23 -6.08 3.16 11.82
CA ARG A 23 -6.27 1.87 12.50
C ARG A 23 -5.92 0.77 11.50
N PRO A 24 -5.06 -0.20 11.83
CA PRO A 24 -4.89 -1.36 10.98
C PRO A 24 -6.17 -2.18 11.04
N ALA A 25 -6.84 -2.34 9.90
CA ALA A 25 -7.92 -3.29 9.74
C ALA A 25 -7.33 -4.71 9.74
N SER A 26 -6.95 -5.21 10.92
CA SER A 26 -6.76 -6.64 11.14
C SER A 26 -8.13 -7.31 11.28
N ALA A 27 -8.91 -7.29 10.20
CA ALA A 27 -10.01 -8.22 10.05
C ALA A 27 -9.40 -9.54 9.56
N VAL A 28 -8.78 -10.26 10.49
CA VAL A 28 -8.59 -11.70 10.35
C VAL A 28 -10.00 -12.26 10.16
N CYS A 29 -10.35 -12.59 8.91
CA CYS A 29 -11.61 -13.23 8.58
C CYS A 29 -11.55 -14.65 9.16
N ARG A 30 -11.85 -14.72 10.46
CA ARG A 30 -11.87 -15.93 11.26
C ARG A 30 -13.09 -16.72 10.80
N HIS A 31 -12.86 -17.59 9.82
CA HIS A 31 -13.59 -18.82 9.57
C HIS A 31 -15.11 -18.70 9.84
N LEU A 32 -15.86 -18.25 8.83
CA LEU A 32 -17.18 -18.83 8.61
C LEU A 32 -16.93 -20.26 8.12
N ARG A 33 -16.57 -21.14 9.06
CA ARG A 33 -16.71 -22.58 8.91
C ARG A 33 -18.20 -22.87 9.04
N THR A 34 -18.99 -22.39 8.08
CA THR A 34 -20.32 -22.91 7.86
C THR A 34 -20.07 -24.35 7.43
N LYS A 35 -20.22 -25.28 8.38
CA LYS A 35 -20.33 -26.69 8.03
C LYS A 35 -21.46 -26.73 7.00
N PRO A 36 -21.23 -27.10 5.73
CA PRO A 36 -22.35 -27.50 4.92
C PRO A 36 -22.91 -28.72 5.64
N HIS A 37 -24.06 -28.53 6.31
CA HIS A 37 -24.89 -29.62 6.76
C HIS A 37 -25.34 -30.34 5.49
N TYR A 38 -24.48 -31.22 4.96
CA TYR A 38 -24.93 -32.26 4.09
C TYR A 38 -25.78 -33.17 4.97
N HIS A 39 -27.07 -32.87 5.02
CA HIS A 39 -28.05 -33.89 5.34
C HIS A 39 -27.95 -34.91 4.20
N SER A 40 -27.05 -35.88 4.37
CA SER A 40 -27.13 -37.13 3.63
C SER A 40 -28.30 -37.86 4.26
N THR A 41 -29.52 -37.48 3.85
CA THR A 41 -30.64 -38.38 3.96
C THR A 41 -30.30 -39.54 3.06
N LYS A 42 -29.84 -40.64 3.67
CA LYS A 42 -29.92 -41.95 3.04
C LYS A 42 -31.41 -42.20 2.86
N HIS A 43 -31.96 -41.76 1.74
CA HIS A 43 -33.21 -42.29 1.28
C HIS A 43 -32.86 -43.71 0.85
N ASP A 44 -33.03 -44.64 1.78
CA ASP A 44 -33.33 -46.02 1.44
C ASP A 44 -34.64 -45.94 0.66
N THR A 45 -34.55 -45.72 -0.65
CA THR A 45 -35.69 -45.88 -1.54
C THR A 45 -36.06 -47.34 -1.43
N PRO A 46 -37.24 -47.69 -0.88
CA PRO A 46 -37.71 -49.05 -0.98
C PRO A 46 -37.68 -49.37 -2.47
N SER A 47 -37.07 -50.47 -2.85
CA SER A 47 -37.34 -51.07 -4.14
C SER A 47 -38.83 -51.29 -4.20
N LEU A 48 -39.57 -50.34 -4.81
CA LEU A 48 -40.89 -50.63 -5.35
C LEU A 48 -40.61 -51.73 -6.37
N GLU A 49 -40.77 -52.98 -5.94
CA GLU A 49 -41.11 -54.04 -6.86
C GLU A 49 -42.39 -53.56 -7.53
N LEU A 50 -42.25 -53.10 -8.77
CA LEU A 50 -43.40 -52.81 -9.60
C LEU A 50 -44.02 -54.19 -9.87
N HIS A 51 -44.91 -54.61 -8.97
CA HIS A 51 -45.75 -55.77 -9.18
C HIS A 51 -46.69 -55.41 -10.32
N MET A 52 -46.22 -55.61 -11.55
CA MET A 52 -47.03 -55.46 -12.75
C MET A 52 -48.17 -56.48 -12.60
N PRO A 53 -49.42 -56.01 -12.43
CA PRO A 53 -50.54 -56.93 -12.32
C PRO A 53 -50.64 -57.70 -13.62
N TYR A 54 -50.45 -59.01 -13.54
CA TYR A 54 -50.55 -59.91 -14.67
C TYR A 54 -51.98 -59.88 -15.23
N PHE A 55 -52.13 -59.45 -16.48
CA PHE A 55 -53.44 -59.42 -17.14
C PHE A 55 -53.85 -60.83 -17.55
N ASP A 56 -54.89 -61.36 -16.90
CA ASP A 56 -55.44 -62.69 -17.20
C ASP A 56 -56.42 -62.60 -18.37
N ALA A 57 -55.87 -62.79 -19.59
CA ALA A 57 -56.62 -62.73 -20.84
C ALA A 57 -57.74 -63.80 -20.92
N GLU A 58 -57.54 -64.98 -20.33
CA GLU A 58 -58.55 -66.05 -20.40
C GLU A 58 -59.74 -65.76 -19.50
N ARG A 59 -59.48 -65.27 -18.28
CA ARG A 59 -60.56 -64.85 -17.38
C ARG A 59 -61.35 -63.68 -17.94
N PHE A 60 -60.67 -62.73 -18.60
CA PHE A 60 -61.34 -61.61 -19.25
C PHE A 60 -62.19 -62.06 -20.45
N ALA A 61 -61.70 -63.02 -21.24
CA ALA A 61 -62.45 -63.61 -22.35
C ALA A 61 -63.74 -64.30 -21.87
N MET A 62 -63.66 -65.11 -20.81
CA MET A 62 -64.83 -65.78 -20.22
C MET A 62 -65.87 -64.80 -19.70
N LEU A 63 -65.44 -63.65 -19.15
CA LEU A 63 -66.35 -62.59 -18.71
C LEU A 63 -67.08 -61.93 -19.88
N LEU A 64 -66.35 -61.62 -20.97
CA LEU A 64 -66.95 -61.06 -22.18
C LEU A 64 -67.94 -62.03 -22.83
N GLU A 65 -67.62 -63.32 -22.87
CA GLU A 65 -68.53 -64.35 -23.39
C GLU A 65 -69.80 -64.48 -22.55
N LYS A 66 -69.69 -64.32 -21.22
CA LYS A 66 -70.85 -64.32 -20.30
C LYS A 66 -71.77 -63.12 -20.52
N GLU A 67 -71.23 -61.98 -20.94
CA GLU A 67 -71.98 -60.76 -21.26
C GLU A 67 -72.53 -60.77 -22.70
N GLY A 68 -72.41 -61.89 -23.43
CA GLY A 68 -73.05 -62.09 -24.73
C GLY A 68 -72.15 -61.86 -25.96
N PHE A 69 -70.84 -61.70 -25.77
CA PHE A 69 -69.89 -61.64 -26.88
C PHE A 69 -69.56 -63.04 -27.42
N SER A 70 -69.27 -63.15 -28.72
CA SER A 70 -68.69 -64.39 -29.26
C SER A 70 -67.22 -64.52 -28.86
N ALA A 71 -66.70 -65.75 -28.84
CA ALA A 71 -65.29 -66.01 -28.55
C ALA A 71 -64.32 -65.21 -29.44
N SER A 72 -64.69 -64.99 -30.72
CA SER A 72 -63.90 -64.17 -31.64
C SER A 72 -63.94 -62.67 -31.32
N GLN A 73 -65.08 -62.16 -30.86
CA GLN A 73 -65.21 -60.76 -30.44
C GLN A 73 -64.48 -60.49 -29.12
N SER A 74 -64.57 -61.42 -28.16
CA SER A 74 -63.84 -61.34 -26.89
C SER A 74 -62.32 -61.29 -27.13
N ARG A 75 -61.82 -62.12 -28.06
CA ARG A 75 -60.41 -62.12 -28.48
C ARG A 75 -60.01 -60.79 -29.12
N ALA A 76 -60.86 -60.21 -29.96
CA ALA A 76 -60.58 -58.94 -30.62
C ALA A 76 -60.48 -57.76 -29.64
N VAL A 77 -61.35 -57.73 -28.62
CA VAL A 77 -61.32 -56.71 -27.56
C VAL A 77 -60.07 -56.84 -26.70
N ILE A 78 -59.66 -58.07 -26.36
CA ILE A 78 -58.41 -58.34 -25.63
C ILE A 78 -57.20 -57.81 -26.39
N ASN A 79 -57.10 -58.11 -27.70
CA ASN A 79 -55.98 -57.66 -28.52
C ASN A 79 -55.92 -56.12 -28.60
N ALA A 80 -57.07 -55.46 -28.76
CA ALA A 80 -57.11 -53.99 -28.78
C ALA A 80 -56.72 -53.38 -27.43
N LEU A 81 -57.01 -54.06 -26.32
CA LEU A 81 -56.59 -53.62 -24.98
C LEU A 81 -55.07 -53.80 -24.80
N ASP A 82 -54.51 -54.90 -25.31
CA ASP A 82 -53.07 -55.19 -25.29
C ASP A 82 -52.30 -54.09 -26.03
N ASP A 83 -52.75 -53.71 -27.24
CA ASP A 83 -52.15 -52.64 -28.04
C ASP A 83 -52.15 -51.29 -27.29
N VAL A 84 -53.26 -50.92 -26.64
CA VAL A 84 -53.36 -49.66 -25.87
C VAL A 84 -52.53 -49.69 -24.60
N VAL A 85 -52.43 -50.85 -23.93
CA VAL A 85 -51.59 -51.02 -22.73
C VAL A 85 -50.11 -50.96 -23.09
N ASP A 86 -49.70 -51.57 -24.21
CA ASP A 86 -48.34 -51.49 -24.72
C ASP A 86 -47.98 -50.06 -25.11
N GLU A 87 -48.84 -49.36 -25.85
CA GLU A 87 -48.64 -47.95 -26.20
C GLU A 87 -48.53 -47.07 -24.95
N SER A 88 -49.43 -47.26 -23.98
CA SER A 88 -49.42 -46.53 -22.71
C SER A 88 -48.17 -46.82 -21.87
N THR A 89 -47.73 -48.08 -21.83
CA THR A 89 -46.53 -48.49 -21.08
C THR A 89 -45.28 -47.86 -21.68
N VAL A 90 -45.14 -47.89 -23.01
CA VAL A 90 -44.03 -47.22 -23.70
C VAL A 90 -44.07 -45.71 -23.43
N ASN A 91 -45.23 -45.06 -23.59
CA ASN A 91 -45.37 -43.62 -23.40
C ASN A 91 -45.11 -43.18 -21.94
N VAL A 92 -45.53 -43.95 -20.95
CA VAL A 92 -45.28 -43.65 -19.52
C VAL A 92 -43.81 -43.92 -19.15
N THR A 93 -43.16 -44.89 -19.78
CA THR A 93 -41.76 -45.22 -19.49
C THR A 93 -40.74 -44.38 -20.25
N ASP A 94 -41.13 -43.69 -21.33
CA ASP A 94 -40.25 -42.83 -22.14
C ASP A 94 -39.63 -41.69 -21.33
N ASP A 95 -40.41 -41.09 -20.42
CA ASP A 95 -39.95 -40.03 -19.51
C ASP A 95 -39.24 -40.57 -18.25
N LEU A 96 -39.21 -41.89 -18.04
CA LEU A 96 -38.57 -42.51 -16.88
C LEU A 96 -37.10 -42.76 -17.15
N VAL A 97 -36.25 -42.31 -16.23
CA VAL A 97 -34.82 -42.59 -16.26
C VAL A 97 -34.54 -43.91 -15.56
N THR A 98 -33.72 -44.76 -16.17
CA THR A 98 -33.33 -46.02 -15.53
C THR A 98 -32.46 -45.74 -14.30
N LYS A 99 -32.54 -46.62 -13.28
CA LYS A 99 -31.69 -46.49 -12.08
C LYS A 99 -30.19 -46.50 -12.43
N ALA A 100 -29.81 -47.19 -13.50
CA ALA A 100 -28.43 -47.24 -13.99
C ALA A 100 -27.95 -45.88 -14.51
N GLU A 101 -28.74 -45.22 -15.37
CA GLU A 101 -28.43 -43.88 -15.90
C GLU A 101 -28.43 -42.80 -14.81
N GLN A 102 -29.38 -42.89 -13.87
CA GLN A 102 -29.39 -42.01 -12.70
C GLN A 102 -28.10 -42.18 -11.87
N GLN A 103 -27.68 -43.41 -11.60
CA GLN A 103 -26.48 -43.71 -10.84
C GLN A 103 -25.20 -43.27 -11.56
N GLN A 104 -25.15 -43.42 -12.89
CA GLN A 104 -24.06 -42.92 -13.72
C GLN A 104 -23.95 -41.39 -13.62
N THR A 105 -25.07 -40.69 -13.78
CA THR A 105 -25.13 -39.22 -13.69
C THR A 105 -24.69 -38.71 -12.31
N ILE A 106 -25.16 -39.35 -11.24
CA ILE A 106 -24.72 -39.04 -9.86
C ILE A 106 -23.21 -39.26 -9.70
N THR A 107 -22.67 -40.32 -10.28
CA THR A 107 -21.23 -40.64 -10.18
C THR A 107 -20.39 -39.61 -10.94
N GLN A 108 -20.86 -39.15 -12.10
CA GLN A 108 -20.24 -38.07 -12.86
C GLN A 108 -20.22 -36.77 -12.04
N TYR A 109 -21.36 -36.34 -11.49
CA TYR A 109 -21.41 -35.14 -10.63
C TYR A 109 -20.51 -35.26 -9.40
N LYS A 110 -20.42 -36.44 -8.78
CA LYS A 110 -19.49 -36.67 -7.67
C LYS A 110 -18.04 -36.52 -8.10
N SER A 111 -17.69 -37.00 -9.29
CA SER A 111 -16.35 -36.85 -9.85
C SER A 111 -16.03 -35.38 -10.13
N ASP A 112 -16.95 -34.65 -10.76
CA ASP A 112 -16.77 -33.24 -11.09
C ASP A 112 -16.69 -32.37 -9.83
N PHE A 113 -17.49 -32.69 -8.82
CA PHE A 113 -17.41 -32.03 -7.51
C PHE A 113 -16.05 -32.28 -6.83
N ARG A 114 -15.48 -33.49 -6.93
CA ARG A 114 -14.13 -33.77 -6.41
C ARG A 114 -13.06 -32.97 -7.15
N LYS A 115 -13.16 -32.85 -8.48
CA LYS A 115 -12.25 -32.02 -9.28
C LYS A 115 -12.33 -30.55 -8.88
N LEU A 116 -13.54 -29.99 -8.86
CA LEU A 116 -13.78 -28.60 -8.46
C LEU A 116 -13.21 -28.32 -7.06
N LYS A 117 -13.43 -29.23 -6.11
CA LYS A 117 -12.86 -29.10 -4.76
C LYS A 117 -11.33 -29.07 -4.79
N SER A 118 -10.71 -29.96 -5.55
CA SER A 118 -9.24 -30.00 -5.70
C SER A 118 -8.70 -28.73 -6.35
N ASP A 119 -9.38 -28.20 -7.37
CA ASP A 119 -8.98 -26.98 -8.06
C ASP A 119 -9.09 -25.77 -7.14
N ILE A 120 -10.18 -25.65 -6.36
CA ILE A 120 -10.34 -24.60 -5.35
C ILE A 120 -9.22 -24.68 -4.31
N GLN A 121 -8.94 -25.86 -3.76
CA GLN A 121 -7.87 -26.03 -2.77
C GLN A 121 -6.50 -25.68 -3.33
N ARG A 122 -6.21 -26.04 -4.59
CA ARG A 122 -4.96 -25.67 -5.25
C ARG A 122 -4.86 -24.16 -5.44
N MET A 123 -5.94 -23.53 -5.90
CA MET A 123 -5.99 -22.09 -6.09
C MET A 123 -5.80 -21.34 -4.76
N GLU A 124 -6.49 -21.76 -3.69
CA GLU A 124 -6.32 -21.17 -2.36
C GLU A 124 -4.87 -21.26 -1.86
N ASN A 125 -4.22 -22.41 -2.04
CA ASN A 125 -2.83 -22.58 -1.65
C ASN A 125 -1.89 -21.68 -2.48
N ASN A 126 -2.10 -21.62 -3.80
CA ASN A 126 -1.32 -20.76 -4.67
C ASN A 126 -1.49 -19.27 -4.31
N ASP A 127 -2.73 -18.81 -4.08
CA ASP A 127 -3.01 -17.42 -3.69
C ASP A 127 -2.33 -17.07 -2.36
N VAL A 128 -2.32 -18.00 -1.40
CA VAL A 128 -1.62 -17.81 -0.12
C VAL A 128 -0.11 -17.74 -0.31
N GLU A 129 0.45 -18.60 -1.16
CA GLU A 129 1.89 -18.59 -1.50
C GLU A 129 2.30 -17.30 -2.21
N ASP A 130 1.50 -16.84 -3.18
CA ASP A 130 1.73 -15.59 -3.92
C ASP A 130 1.71 -14.38 -2.98
N VAL A 131 0.69 -14.28 -2.11
CA VAL A 131 0.61 -13.21 -1.11
C VAL A 131 1.77 -13.27 -0.13
N LYS A 132 2.15 -14.46 0.32
CA LYS A 132 3.28 -14.64 1.25
C LYS A 132 4.59 -14.20 0.61
N SER A 133 4.86 -14.64 -0.62
CA SER A 133 6.04 -14.28 -1.40
C SER A 133 6.11 -12.76 -1.64
N ALA A 134 5.00 -12.15 -2.05
CA ALA A 134 4.92 -10.70 -2.21
C ALA A 134 5.19 -9.95 -0.89
N ASN A 135 4.68 -10.45 0.23
CA ASN A 135 4.90 -9.85 1.55
C ASN A 135 6.36 -9.97 2.00
N GLU A 136 7.01 -11.11 1.78
CA GLU A 136 8.44 -11.30 2.07
C GLU A 136 9.31 -10.37 1.22
N ARG A 137 9.00 -10.24 -0.07
CA ARG A 137 9.68 -9.30 -0.96
C ARG A 137 9.51 -7.84 -0.50
N LEU A 138 8.29 -7.42 -0.18
CA LEU A 138 8.02 -6.06 0.31
C LEU A 138 8.75 -5.78 1.63
N LYS A 139 8.83 -6.75 2.55
CA LYS A 139 9.61 -6.62 3.78
C LYS A 139 11.10 -6.43 3.49
N ALA A 140 11.66 -7.18 2.53
CA ALA A 140 13.05 -7.02 2.12
C ALA A 140 13.32 -5.64 1.52
N ASP A 141 12.42 -5.15 0.66
CA ASP A 141 12.51 -3.82 0.06
C ASP A 141 12.43 -2.70 1.13
N ILE A 142 11.56 -2.87 2.15
CA ILE A 142 11.46 -1.94 3.29
C ILE A 142 12.77 -1.88 4.08
N GLU A 143 13.36 -3.03 4.43
CA GLU A 143 14.63 -3.04 5.17
C GLU A 143 15.77 -2.45 4.34
N LYS A 144 15.80 -2.70 3.03
CA LYS A 144 16.76 -2.07 2.12
C LYS A 144 16.61 -0.55 2.11
N LEU A 145 15.39 -0.04 1.91
CA LEU A 145 15.11 1.40 1.90
C LEU A 145 15.47 2.06 3.23
N LYS A 146 15.15 1.40 4.35
CA LYS A 146 15.50 1.87 5.69
C LYS A 146 17.01 1.99 5.87
N LYS A 147 17.78 1.00 5.43
CA LYS A 147 19.24 1.04 5.47
C LYS A 147 19.81 2.18 4.63
N THR A 148 19.35 2.31 3.38
CA THR A 148 19.78 3.41 2.50
C THR A 148 19.45 4.78 3.08
N LEU A 149 18.26 4.94 3.69
CA LEU A 149 17.88 6.19 4.33
C LEU A 149 18.78 6.52 5.53
N GLN A 150 19.15 5.52 6.33
CA GLN A 150 20.08 5.71 7.45
C GLN A 150 21.47 6.12 6.96
N GLU A 151 21.97 5.48 5.90
CA GLU A 151 23.25 5.83 5.28
C GLU A 151 23.26 7.27 4.76
N GLU A 152 22.21 7.67 4.03
CA GLU A 152 22.07 9.04 3.52
C GLU A 152 21.90 10.07 4.64
N LEU A 153 21.18 9.74 5.72
CA LEU A 153 21.05 10.62 6.88
C LEU A 153 22.40 10.84 7.57
N VAL A 154 23.17 9.77 7.80
CA VAL A 154 24.51 9.86 8.40
C VAL A 154 25.44 10.66 7.49
N ARG A 155 25.40 10.42 6.17
CA ARG A 155 26.20 11.16 5.19
C ARG A 155 25.85 12.64 5.16
N SER A 156 24.56 12.97 5.13
CA SER A 156 24.08 14.37 5.15
C SER A 156 24.46 15.06 6.45
N GLN A 157 24.31 14.40 7.60
CA GLN A 157 24.72 14.94 8.89
C GLN A 157 26.24 15.19 8.98
N ALA A 158 27.06 14.28 8.44
CA ALA A 158 28.50 14.47 8.36
C ALA A 158 28.86 15.66 7.45
N GLY A 159 28.16 15.83 6.33
CA GLY A 159 28.28 16.98 5.44
C GLY A 159 28.00 18.29 6.17
N VAL A 160 26.83 18.41 6.81
CA VAL A 160 26.46 19.61 7.58
C VAL A 160 27.47 19.92 8.68
N ARG A 161 27.95 18.90 9.39
CA ARG A 161 28.97 19.10 10.43
C ARG A 161 30.29 19.62 9.85
N LEU A 162 30.71 19.11 8.70
CA LEU A 162 31.90 19.60 8.01
C LEU A 162 31.72 21.05 7.56
N ASP A 163 30.59 21.37 6.93
CA ASP A 163 30.27 22.71 6.45
C ASP A 163 30.31 23.73 7.60
N LEU A 164 29.70 23.40 8.75
CA LEU A 164 29.74 24.26 9.93
C LEU A 164 31.16 24.43 10.49
N ASN A 165 31.99 23.39 10.47
CA ASN A 165 33.37 23.49 10.94
C ASN A 165 34.23 24.34 10.00
N LEU A 166 34.05 24.19 8.68
CA LEU A 166 34.74 25.01 7.69
C LEU A 166 34.32 26.47 7.79
N GLU A 167 33.02 26.74 7.92
CA GLU A 167 32.48 28.09 8.07
C GLU A 167 32.93 28.75 9.39
N LYS A 168 32.97 27.99 10.48
CA LYS A 168 33.54 28.46 11.76
C LYS A 168 35.02 28.81 11.62
N GLY A 169 35.78 28.01 10.86
CA GLY A 169 37.18 28.31 10.52
C GLY A 169 37.30 29.61 9.76
N ARG A 170 36.53 29.78 8.68
CA ARG A 170 36.50 30.98 7.85
C ARG A 170 36.18 32.24 8.67
N ILE A 171 35.11 32.22 9.46
CA ILE A 171 34.73 33.35 10.33
C ILE A 171 35.85 33.71 11.30
N ARG A 172 36.52 32.70 11.89
CA ARG A 172 37.62 32.94 12.82
C ARG A 172 38.79 33.63 12.11
N ASP A 173 39.18 33.13 10.94
CA ASP A 173 40.32 33.67 10.20
C ASP A 173 40.02 35.10 9.71
N GLU A 174 38.79 35.37 9.26
CA GLU A 174 38.32 36.74 8.93
C GLU A 174 38.30 37.66 10.15
N THR A 175 37.90 37.15 11.32
CA THR A 175 37.93 37.92 12.58
C THR A 175 39.36 38.27 12.99
N VAL A 176 40.31 37.34 12.84
CA VAL A 176 41.73 37.58 13.10
C VAL A 176 42.27 38.65 12.14
N GLU A 177 41.96 38.54 10.85
CA GLU A 177 42.37 39.54 9.86
C GLU A 177 41.82 40.94 10.18
N GLN A 178 40.53 41.03 10.53
CA GLN A 178 39.92 42.29 10.95
C GLN A 178 40.58 42.88 12.20
N HIS A 179 40.90 42.04 13.18
CA HIS A 179 41.59 42.46 14.39
C HIS A 179 42.99 43.00 14.11
N ASP A 180 43.73 42.36 13.19
CA ASP A 180 45.05 42.83 12.78
C ASP A 180 44.97 44.14 12.00
N ARG A 181 43.98 44.30 11.12
CA ARG A 181 43.71 45.57 10.44
C ARG A 181 43.35 46.68 11.42
N LEU A 182 42.56 46.37 12.44
CA LEU A 182 42.20 47.31 13.51
C LEU A 182 43.46 47.77 14.27
N LYS A 183 44.26 46.82 14.77
CA LYS A 183 45.53 47.11 15.47
C LYS A 183 46.48 47.96 14.64
N ASN A 184 46.69 47.60 13.37
CA ASN A 184 47.54 48.36 12.48
C ASN A 184 47.03 49.80 12.30
N THR A 185 45.71 50.00 12.30
CA THR A 185 45.10 51.33 12.23
C THR A 185 45.27 52.09 13.55
N ASP A 186 45.08 51.43 14.70
CA ASP A 186 45.31 52.01 16.03
C ASP A 186 46.78 52.44 16.20
N GLU A 187 47.74 51.64 15.76
CA GLU A 187 49.17 51.98 15.76
C GLU A 187 49.48 53.21 14.87
N LYS A 188 48.86 53.29 13.68
CA LYS A 188 48.99 54.48 12.82
C LYS A 188 48.45 55.73 13.49
N ILE A 189 47.26 55.64 14.11
CA ILE A 189 46.65 56.76 14.85
C ILE A 189 47.56 57.18 16.01
N ALA A 190 48.09 56.22 16.78
CA ALA A 190 49.03 56.53 17.87
C ALA A 190 50.28 57.26 17.36
N ASN A 191 50.85 56.80 16.25
CA ASN A 191 52.00 57.44 15.60
C ASN A 191 51.68 58.86 15.13
N GLU A 192 50.51 59.08 14.53
CA GLU A 192 50.05 60.42 14.13
C GLU A 192 49.88 61.36 15.34
N ILE A 193 49.33 60.86 16.45
CA ILE A 193 49.23 61.62 17.72
C ILE A 193 50.62 62.00 18.24
N HIS A 194 51.58 61.07 18.21
CA HIS A 194 52.96 61.35 18.61
C HIS A 194 53.64 62.38 17.69
N ALA A 195 53.40 62.30 16.39
CA ALA A 195 53.90 63.26 15.42
C ALA A 195 53.34 64.66 15.69
N LEU A 196 52.01 64.79 15.86
CA LEU A 196 51.34 66.05 16.19
C LEU A 196 51.85 66.64 17.51
N LYS A 197 52.02 65.81 18.55
CA LYS A 197 52.58 66.22 19.84
C LYS A 197 54.00 66.77 19.70
N THR A 198 54.84 66.12 18.89
CA THR A 198 56.22 66.54 18.63
C THR A 198 56.25 67.87 17.88
N GLN A 199 55.42 68.03 16.85
CA GLN A 199 55.26 69.30 16.13
C GLN A 199 54.84 70.43 17.08
N MET A 200 53.87 70.17 17.97
CA MET A 200 53.42 71.15 18.96
C MET A 200 54.50 71.54 19.97
N GLN A 201 55.32 70.59 20.44
CA GLN A 201 56.49 70.92 21.29
C GLN A 201 57.53 71.74 20.52
N GLY A 202 57.74 71.44 19.23
CA GLY A 202 58.57 72.24 18.33
C GLY A 202 58.07 73.69 18.23
N ILE A 203 56.77 73.90 18.00
CA ILE A 203 56.15 75.23 17.96
C ILE A 203 56.35 75.98 19.28
N LYS A 204 56.15 75.32 20.43
CA LYS A 204 56.42 75.94 21.75
C LYS A 204 57.87 76.42 21.88
N MET A 205 58.84 75.59 21.46
CA MET A 205 60.26 75.97 21.51
C MET A 205 60.60 77.10 20.53
N GLN A 206 59.98 77.13 19.36
CA GLN A 206 60.13 78.24 18.42
C GLN A 206 59.63 79.55 19.03
N ILE A 207 58.43 79.55 19.63
CA ILE A 207 57.87 80.73 20.32
C ILE A 207 58.83 81.20 21.42
N LEU A 208 59.34 80.28 22.26
CA LEU A 208 60.29 80.62 23.30
C LEU A 208 61.58 81.26 22.75
N ARG A 209 62.12 80.70 21.65
CA ARG A 209 63.30 81.28 20.97
C ARG A 209 63.02 82.67 20.39
N TYR A 210 61.85 82.89 19.78
CA TYR A 210 61.45 84.21 19.29
C TYR A 210 61.38 85.23 20.43
N MET A 211 60.79 84.85 21.58
CA MET A 211 60.73 85.71 22.76
C MET A 211 62.12 86.06 23.29
N ILE A 212 63.03 85.10 23.37
CA ILE A 212 64.43 85.35 23.77
C ILE A 212 65.11 86.30 22.77
N GLY A 213 64.90 86.08 21.48
CA GLY A 213 65.47 86.89 20.40
C GLY A 213 64.97 88.34 20.43
N THR A 214 63.67 88.57 20.68
CA THR A 214 63.11 89.93 20.77
C THR A 214 63.58 90.66 22.02
N ILE A 215 63.62 90.00 23.19
CA ILE A 215 64.15 90.59 24.43
C ILE A 215 65.64 90.95 24.27
N THR A 216 66.43 90.03 23.71
CA THR A 216 67.86 90.26 23.49
C THR A 216 68.08 91.38 22.47
N GLY A 217 67.33 91.41 21.37
CA GLY A 217 67.41 92.47 20.36
C GLY A 217 67.04 93.84 20.93
N ALA A 218 65.96 93.93 21.71
CA ALA A 218 65.57 95.15 22.40
C ALA A 218 66.66 95.60 23.40
N GLY A 219 67.21 94.67 24.19
CA GLY A 219 68.31 94.95 25.12
C GLY A 219 69.56 95.49 24.43
N THR A 220 69.96 94.87 23.30
CA THR A 220 71.10 95.33 22.50
C THR A 220 70.88 96.73 21.91
N LEU A 221 69.66 97.04 21.45
CA LEU A 221 69.32 98.38 20.95
C LEU A 221 69.40 99.44 22.07
N VAL A 222 68.89 99.13 23.27
CA VAL A 222 69.00 100.02 24.43
C VAL A 222 70.47 100.25 24.80
N LEU A 223 71.28 99.20 24.88
CA LEU A 223 72.71 99.32 25.15
C LEU A 223 73.45 100.12 24.06
N GLY A 224 73.12 99.90 22.78
CA GLY A 224 73.66 100.66 21.67
C GLY A 224 73.29 102.14 21.73
N TYR A 225 72.05 102.47 22.12
CA TYR A 225 71.62 103.85 22.35
C TYR A 225 72.41 104.51 23.49
N ILE A 226 72.59 103.80 24.62
CA ILE A 226 73.39 104.31 25.76
C ILE A 226 74.84 104.56 25.32
N HIS A 227 75.44 103.65 24.56
CA HIS A 227 76.82 103.81 24.07
C HIS A 227 76.98 104.96 23.06
N PHE A 228 76.01 105.18 22.17
CA PHE A 228 76.02 106.31 21.23
C PHE A 228 75.74 107.65 21.92
N SER A 229 75.04 107.64 23.05
CA SER A 229 74.67 108.81 23.84
C SER A 229 75.78 109.33 24.78
N HIS A 230 76.84 108.57 25.01
CA HIS A 230 77.96 108.89 25.89
C HIS A 230 79.24 109.11 25.08
#